data_AF-A0A382EPS4-F1
#
_entry.id   AF-A0A382EPS4-F1
#
_cell.length_a   1.000
_cell.length_b   1.000
_cell.length_c   1.000
_cell.angle_alpha   90.00
_cell.angle_beta   90.00
_cell.angle_gamma   90.00
#
_symmetry.space_group_name_H-M   'P 1'
#
loop_
_entity.id
_entity.type
_entity.pdbx_description
1 polymer ?
#
loop_
_entity_poly.entity_id
_entity_poly.type
_entity_poly.pdbx_seq_one_letter_code
_entity_poly.pdbx_strand_id
1 'polypeptide(L)'
;MERKLSEYIIESKKINSSDFGSKIKIALLGSFTLDGLNETIKVKCSELKVGCDTFYGGYNRYNEEILNSKSKLYSFSPDVCFLILDTRNILGDLFYYPYNLS
;
A
#
# COMPACT_ATOMS: atom_id res chain seq x y z
N MET A 1 -6.86 6.18 -21.98
CA MET A 1 -5.67 6.93 -21.56
C MET A 1 -5.76 7.09 -20.05
N GLU A 2 -4.67 6.84 -19.33
CA GLU A 2 -4.67 6.88 -17.87
C GLU A 2 -4.78 8.32 -17.34
N ARG A 3 -5.45 8.51 -16.21
CA ARG A 3 -5.67 9.83 -15.59
C ARG A 3 -4.41 10.32 -14.88
N LYS A 4 -4.29 11.64 -14.69
CA LYS A 4 -3.18 12.20 -13.91
C LYS A 4 -3.33 11.86 -12.42
N LEU A 5 -2.21 11.66 -11.72
CA LEU A 5 -2.20 11.38 -10.29
C LEU A 5 -2.94 12.45 -9.46
N SER A 6 -2.82 13.72 -9.85
CA SER A 6 -3.53 14.83 -9.18
C SER A 6 -5.05 14.66 -9.21
N GLU A 7 -5.60 14.04 -10.26
CA GLU A 7 -7.04 13.77 -10.35
C GLU A 7 -7.45 12.70 -9.35
N TYR A 8 -6.68 11.62 -9.24
CA TYR A 8 -6.90 10.56 -8.25
C TYR A 8 -6.87 11.12 -6.82
N ILE A 9 -5.91 12.00 -6.52
CA ILE A 9 -5.82 12.64 -5.20
C ILE A 9 -7.06 13.49 -4.90
N ILE A 10 -7.56 14.27 -5.88
CA ILE A 10 -8.76 15.09 -5.69
C ILE A 10 -10.02 14.23 -5.52
N GLU A 11 -10.14 13.16 -6.30
CA GLU A 11 -11.32 12.30 -6.30
C GLU A 11 -11.41 11.41 -5.06
N SER A 12 -10.27 10.85 -4.61
CA SER A 12 -10.20 10.03 -3.40
C SER A 12 -10.74 10.73 -2.13
N LYS A 13 -10.66 12.07 -2.08
CA LYS A 13 -11.19 12.91 -1.01
C LYS A 13 -12.72 13.02 -1.02
N LYS A 14 -13.36 12.77 -2.17
CA LYS A 14 -14.82 12.83 -2.33
C LYS A 14 -15.50 11.48 -2.06
N ILE A 15 -14.73 10.40 -2.07
CA ILE A 15 -15.23 9.04 -1.90
C ILE A 15 -15.26 8.70 -0.42
N ASN A 16 -16.41 8.29 0.11
CA ASN A 16 -16.52 7.65 1.42
C ASN A 16 -16.77 6.15 1.27
N SER A 17 -16.01 5.33 1.98
CA SER A 17 -16.16 3.86 1.93
C SER A 17 -17.52 3.39 2.43
N SER A 18 -18.21 4.19 3.25
CA SER A 18 -19.56 3.97 3.74
C SER A 18 -20.64 3.95 2.66
N ASP A 19 -20.38 4.57 1.51
CA ASP A 19 -21.38 4.78 0.47
C ASP A 19 -21.62 3.52 -0.38
N PHE A 20 -20.85 2.45 -0.12
CA PHE A 20 -20.86 1.20 -0.87
C PHE A 20 -21.35 0.02 -0.03
N GLY A 21 -22.10 -0.89 -0.65
CA GLY A 21 -22.62 -2.10 0.01
C GLY A 21 -21.55 -3.15 0.32
N SER A 22 -20.54 -3.27 -0.55
CA SER A 22 -19.36 -4.11 -0.33
C SER A 22 -18.16 -3.25 0.04
N LYS A 23 -17.34 -3.74 0.98
CA LYS A 23 -16.13 -3.04 1.45
C LYS A 23 -14.91 -3.96 1.49
N ILE A 24 -13.73 -3.37 1.35
CA ILE A 24 -12.45 -4.05 1.47
C ILE A 24 -11.46 -3.16 2.24
N LYS A 25 -10.67 -3.78 3.11
CA LYS A 25 -9.55 -3.15 3.81
C LYS A 25 -8.24 -3.55 3.16
N ILE A 26 -7.49 -2.58 2.66
CA ILE A 26 -6.23 -2.82 1.96
C ILE A 26 -5.07 -2.20 2.73
N ALA A 27 -4.08 -3.01 3.09
CA ALA A 27 -2.83 -2.54 3.66
C ALA A 27 -1.75 -2.40 2.58
N LEU A 28 -0.98 -1.33 2.65
CA LEU A 28 0.16 -1.02 1.80
C LEU A 28 1.41 -0.88 2.66
N LEU A 29 2.37 -1.79 2.47
CA LEU A 29 3.66 -1.78 3.12
C LEU A 29 4.75 -1.71 2.05
N GLY A 30 5.83 -0.98 2.32
CA GLY A 30 6.94 -0.96 1.38
C GLY A 30 8.23 -0.38 1.90
N SER A 31 9.28 -0.58 1.12
CA SER A 31 10.63 -0.04 1.37
C SER A 31 10.85 1.36 0.77
N PHE A 32 9.83 1.93 0.13
CA PHE A 32 9.85 3.25 -0.50
C PHE A 32 8.50 3.96 -0.33
N THR A 33 8.40 5.23 -0.77
CA THR A 33 7.17 6.01 -0.63
C THR A 33 6.07 5.48 -1.56
N LEU A 34 4.87 5.27 -1.00
CA LEU A 34 3.69 4.82 -1.75
C LEU A 34 2.66 5.95 -1.90
N ASP A 35 3.12 7.20 -1.86
CA ASP A 35 2.28 8.39 -1.99
C ASP A 35 1.54 8.37 -3.32
N GLY A 36 0.23 8.63 -3.29
CA GLY A 36 -0.61 8.60 -4.48
C GLY A 36 -1.14 7.21 -4.84
N LEU A 37 -0.44 6.13 -4.47
CA LEU A 37 -0.93 4.77 -4.70
C LEU A 37 -2.18 4.51 -3.85
N ASN A 38 -2.18 5.03 -2.63
CA ASN A 38 -3.30 4.89 -1.71
C ASN A 38 -4.60 5.50 -2.28
N GLU A 39 -4.51 6.75 -2.75
CA GLU A 39 -5.60 7.49 -3.38
C GLU A 39 -6.06 6.82 -4.67
N THR A 40 -5.12 6.33 -5.46
CA THR A 40 -5.42 5.63 -6.72
C THR A 40 -6.21 4.35 -6.45
N ILE A 41 -5.79 3.52 -5.49
CA ILE A 41 -6.53 2.31 -5.11
C ILE A 41 -7.94 2.65 -4.64
N LYS A 42 -8.09 3.67 -3.79
CA LYS A 42 -9.41 4.09 -3.30
C LYS A 42 -10.36 4.48 -4.44
N VAL A 43 -9.87 5.25 -5.41
CA VAL A 43 -10.66 5.63 -6.60
C VAL A 43 -10.99 4.42 -7.46
N LYS A 44 -10.02 3.54 -7.73
CA LYS A 44 -10.25 2.31 -8.52
C LYS A 44 -11.25 1.37 -7.87
N CYS A 45 -11.21 1.20 -6.55
CA CYS A 45 -12.23 0.42 -5.85
C CYS A 45 -13.62 1.07 -5.96
N SER A 46 -13.72 2.40 -5.86
CA SER A 46 -14.97 3.13 -6.06
C SER A 46 -15.53 2.98 -7.49
N GLU A 47 -14.67 3.03 -8.52
CA GLU A 47 -15.05 2.74 -9.91
C GLU A 47 -15.64 1.32 -10.05
N LEU A 48 -15.18 0.37 -9.24
CA LEU A 48 -15.69 -1.00 -9.14
C LEU A 48 -16.89 -1.16 -8.18
N LYS A 49 -17.41 -0.06 -7.62
CA LYS A 49 -18.49 -0.03 -6.62
C LYS A 49 -18.16 -0.76 -5.31
N VAL A 50 -16.88 -0.77 -4.93
CA VAL A 50 -16.40 -1.33 -3.66
C VAL A 50 -15.83 -0.21 -2.79
N GLY A 51 -16.34 -0.08 -1.56
CA GLY A 51 -15.80 0.84 -0.57
C GLY A 51 -14.42 0.36 -0.14
N CYS A 52 -13.44 1.26 -0.12
CA CYS A 52 -12.07 0.90 0.24
C CYS A 52 -11.58 1.75 1.41
N ASP A 53 -11.22 1.06 2.49
CA ASP A 53 -10.44 1.62 3.57
C ASP A 53 -9.00 1.15 3.40
N THR A 54 -8.06 2.04 3.66
CA THR A 54 -6.65 1.76 3.41
C THR A 54 -5.77 2.09 4.59
N PHE A 55 -4.70 1.31 4.71
CA PHE A 55 -3.66 1.51 5.71
C PHE A 55 -2.30 1.59 5.01
N TYR A 56 -1.51 2.61 5.34
CA TYR A 56 -0.13 2.73 4.88
C TYR A 56 0.82 2.61 6.07
N GLY A 57 1.72 1.62 6.00
CA GLY A 57 2.69 1.33 7.08
C GLY A 57 3.83 2.34 7.23
N GLY A 58 3.92 3.34 6.34
CA GLY A 58 5.00 4.32 6.34
C GLY A 58 6.26 3.84 5.61
N TYR A 59 7.14 4.80 5.30
CA TYR A 59 8.36 4.55 4.52
C TYR A 59 9.31 3.59 5.25
N ASN A 60 9.60 2.45 4.62
CA ASN A 60 10.59 1.46 5.08
C ASN A 60 10.34 0.90 6.50
N ARG A 61 9.09 0.85 6.94
CA ARG A 61 8.68 0.31 8.26
C ARG A 61 7.95 -1.02 8.18
N TYR A 62 7.94 -1.65 7.02
CA TYR A 62 7.23 -2.91 6.78
C TYR A 62 7.64 -4.01 7.78
N ASN A 63 8.92 -4.10 8.15
CA ASN A 63 9.39 -5.05 9.16
C ASN A 63 8.75 -4.82 10.53
N GLU A 64 8.66 -3.56 10.98
CA GLU A 64 8.04 -3.23 12.27
C GLU A 64 6.54 -3.55 12.26
N GLU A 65 5.84 -3.20 11.19
CA GLU A 65 4.42 -3.48 11.04
C GLU A 65 4.12 -4.98 10.98
N ILE A 66 4.97 -5.79 10.33
CA ILE A 66 4.80 -7.25 10.20
C ILE A 66 5.24 -8.00 11.45
N LEU A 67 6.38 -7.64 12.06
CA LEU A 67 6.95 -8.42 13.17
C LEU A 67 6.32 -8.09 14.53
N ASN A 68 5.79 -6.87 14.70
CA ASN A 68 5.12 -6.49 15.94
C ASN A 68 3.63 -6.82 15.89
N SER A 69 3.20 -7.86 16.62
CA SER A 69 1.79 -8.25 16.73
C SER A 69 0.85 -7.16 17.29
N LYS A 70 1.40 -6.10 17.90
CA LYS A 70 0.66 -4.93 18.38
C LYS A 70 0.71 -3.74 17.42
N SER A 71 1.19 -3.92 16.19
CA SER A 71 1.30 -2.85 15.20
C SER A 71 -0.06 -2.37 14.70
N LYS A 72 -0.04 -1.25 13.94
CA LYS A 72 -1.27 -0.70 13.36
C LYS A 72 -1.80 -1.60 12.25
N LEU A 73 -0.95 -2.33 11.54
CA LEU A 73 -1.34 -3.33 10.56
C LEU A 73 -2.30 -4.36 11.15
N TYR A 74 -1.94 -4.97 12.28
CA TYR A 74 -2.78 -5.98 12.94
C TYR A 74 -4.07 -5.36 13.49
N SER A 75 -4.00 -4.15 14.03
CA SER A 75 -5.18 -3.44 14.53
C SER A 75 -6.15 -3.05 13.39
N PHE A 76 -5.62 -2.72 12.21
CA PHE A 76 -6.40 -2.44 11.01
C PHE A 76 -7.08 -3.69 10.46
N SER A 77 -6.44 -4.86 10.62
CA SER A 77 -6.94 -6.17 10.17
C SER A 77 -7.37 -6.14 8.69
N PRO A 78 -6.42 -5.95 7.77
CA PRO A 78 -6.69 -5.85 6.33
C PRO A 78 -7.20 -7.18 5.76
N ASP A 79 -8.07 -7.10 4.74
CA ASP A 79 -8.47 -8.26 3.94
C ASP A 79 -7.38 -8.64 2.93
N VAL A 80 -6.65 -7.63 2.44
CA VAL A 80 -5.52 -7.78 1.50
C VAL A 80 -4.37 -6.89 1.94
N CYS A 81 -3.16 -7.44 1.96
CA CYS A 81 -1.94 -6.70 2.25
C CYS A 81 -0.98 -6.77 1.04
N PHE A 82 -0.61 -5.62 0.50
CA PHE A 82 0.44 -5.51 -0.50
C PHE A 82 1.77 -5.18 0.18
N LEU A 83 2.79 -5.98 -0.11
CA LEU A 83 4.17 -5.76 0.33
C LEU A 83 5.01 -5.43 -0.91
N ILE A 84 5.42 -4.17 -1.04
CA ILE A 84 6.10 -3.65 -2.22
C ILE A 84 7.52 -3.25 -1.87
N LEU A 85 8.48 -4.04 -2.35
CA LEU A 85 9.86 -3.99 -1.91
C LEU A 85 10.80 -3.70 -3.07
N ASP A 86 11.76 -2.81 -2.84
CA ASP A 86 12.88 -2.58 -3.75
C ASP A 86 13.98 -3.61 -3.45
N THR A 87 14.18 -4.53 -4.39
CA THR A 87 15.19 -5.60 -4.26
C THR A 87 16.60 -5.05 -4.15
N ARG A 88 16.89 -3.85 -4.67
CA ARG A 88 18.19 -3.19 -4.51
C ARG A 88 18.46 -2.84 -3.05
N ASN A 89 17.46 -2.30 -2.37
CA ASN A 89 17.58 -1.95 -0.95
C ASN A 89 17.68 -3.19 -0.07
N ILE A 90 16.94 -4.25 -0.40
CA ILE A 90 16.95 -5.47 0.42
C ILE A 90 18.24 -6.26 0.26
N LEU A 91 18.71 -6.42 -0.97
CA LEU A 91 19.88 -7.24 -1.25
C LEU A 91 21.19 -6.45 -1.05
N GLY A 92 21.16 -5.11 -1.05
CA GLY A 92 22.34 -4.29 -0.82
C GLY A 92 23.47 -4.64 -1.80
N ASP A 93 24.67 -4.90 -1.28
CA ASP A 93 25.82 -5.30 -2.12
C ASP A 93 25.55 -6.60 -2.90
N LEU A 94 24.72 -7.50 -2.36
CA LEU A 94 24.35 -8.73 -3.05
C LEU A 94 23.56 -8.46 -4.34
N PHE A 95 22.85 -7.34 -4.42
CA PHE A 95 22.18 -6.92 -5.65
C PHE A 95 23.20 -6.69 -6.78
N TYR A 96 24.32 -6.05 -6.46
CA TYR A 96 25.35 -5.67 -7.42
C TYR A 96 26.38 -6.78 -7.65
N TYR A 97 26.63 -7.59 -6.63
CA TYR A 97 27.65 -8.64 -6.60
C TYR A 97 27.05 -9.99 -6.16
N PRO A 98 26.13 -10.57 -6.95
CA PRO A 98 25.43 -11.81 -6.57
C PRO A 98 26.38 -13.01 -6.39
N TYR A 99 27.56 -12.96 -7.00
CA TYR A 99 28.60 -13.98 -6.93
C TYR A 99 29.42 -13.95 -5.63
N ASN A 100 29.31 -12.90 -4.79
CA ASN A 100 30.02 -12.84 -3.50
C ASN A 100 29.50 -13.83 -2.46
N LEU A 101 28.42 -14.56 -2.77
CA LEU A 101 27.93 -15.70 -1.97
C LEU A 101 28.67 -17.01 -2.26
N SER A 102 29.58 -17.01 -3.24
CA SER A 102 30.37 -18.20 -3.65
C SER A 102 31.67 -18.33 -2.87
#